data_AF-A0AAR5Q1I3-F1
#
_entry.id   AF-A0AAR5Q1I3-F1
#
_cell.length_a   1.000
_cell.length_b   1.000
_cell.length_c   1.000
_cell.angle_alpha   90.00
_cell.angle_beta   90.00
_cell.angle_gamma   90.00
#
_symmetry.space_group_name_H-M   'P 1'
#
loop_
_entity.id
_entity.type
_entity.pdbx_description
1 polymer ?
#
loop_
_entity_poly.entity_id
_entity_poly.type
_entity_poly.pdbx_seq_one_letter_code
_entity_poly.pdbx_strand_id
1 'polypeptide(L)'
;MMTADYFEKLINIFKNVASHILRNQNIPQGRTVFYDSALVAMLDIMAFLNKLNHNIDGLKVPYDIFHMNELHDYLDARFDYVLWLSDNDSGKLYLCNYPFLFDAHAKLKLLETDQSLQMQNAMQNAAQKAAFAALFSPTQMVALNQFLVLNVTRDHIVEDTLRELHAVNPSDLKKQLK
;
A
#
# COMPACT_ATOMS: atom_id res chain seq x y z
N MET A 1 -4.36 -12.59 37.10
CA MET A 1 -4.91 -12.80 35.75
C MET A 1 -4.72 -11.50 35.00
N MET A 2 -4.13 -11.51 33.80
CA MET A 2 -4.01 -10.30 32.98
C MET A 2 -5.44 -9.81 32.65
N THR A 3 -5.70 -8.50 32.70
CA THR A 3 -6.99 -7.91 32.34
C THR A 3 -6.89 -7.18 30.99
N ALA A 4 -8.03 -6.96 30.32
CA ALA A 4 -8.07 -6.16 29.08
C ALA A 4 -7.47 -4.76 29.29
N ASP A 5 -7.80 -4.10 30.41
CA ASP A 5 -7.24 -2.79 30.76
C ASP A 5 -5.72 -2.80 30.90
N TYR A 6 -5.15 -3.87 31.48
CA TYR A 6 -3.70 -4.00 31.59
C TYR A 6 -3.06 -4.19 30.21
N PHE A 7 -3.70 -5.00 29.36
CA PHE A 7 -3.24 -5.25 28.00
C PHE A 7 -3.27 -3.97 27.14
N GLU A 8 -4.36 -3.19 27.24
CA GLU A 8 -4.46 -1.88 26.58
C GLU A 8 -3.37 -0.91 27.06
N LYS A 9 -3.14 -0.83 28.38
CA LYS A 9 -2.05 -0.01 28.94
C LYS A 9 -0.69 -0.44 28.41
N LEU A 10 -0.45 -1.74 28.29
CA LEU A 10 0.80 -2.28 27.75
C LEU A 10 1.00 -1.86 26.29
N ILE A 11 -0.02 -1.99 25.45
CA ILE A 11 0.02 -1.53 24.05
C ILE A 11 0.33 -0.04 23.97
N ASN A 12 -0.37 0.77 24.78
CA ASN A 12 -0.19 2.22 24.80
C ASN A 12 1.22 2.63 25.24
N ILE A 13 1.86 1.92 26.17
CA ILE A 13 3.25 2.18 26.57
C ILE A 13 4.19 2.04 25.37
N PHE A 14 4.16 0.89 24.68
CA PHE A 14 5.04 0.65 23.53
C PHE A 14 4.73 1.60 22.36
N LYS A 15 3.44 1.86 22.10
CA LYS A 15 3.00 2.81 21.09
C LYS A 15 3.52 4.22 21.36
N ASN A 16 3.45 4.69 22.60
CA ASN A 16 3.92 6.02 22.98
C ASN A 16 5.44 6.16 22.83
N VAL A 17 6.21 5.12 23.18
CA VAL A 17 7.66 5.11 22.97
C VAL A 17 8.00 5.11 21.47
N ALA A 18 7.35 4.26 20.67
CA ALA A 18 7.54 4.24 19.22
C ALA A 18 7.20 5.60 18.58
N SER A 19 6.07 6.20 18.99
CA SER A 19 5.65 7.54 18.53
C SER A 19 6.67 8.61 18.89
N HIS A 20 7.22 8.56 20.11
CA HIS A 20 8.24 9.50 20.55
C HIS A 20 9.52 9.40 19.72
N ILE A 21 9.99 8.17 19.45
CA ILE A 21 11.18 7.96 18.61
C ILE A 21 10.92 8.47 17.19
N LEU A 22 9.80 8.08 16.58
CA LEU A 22 9.42 8.53 15.22
C LEU A 22 9.35 10.05 15.11
N ARG A 23 8.70 10.72 16.06
CA ARG A 23 8.60 12.18 16.09
C ARG A 23 9.96 12.86 16.18
N ASN A 24 10.89 12.29 16.95
CA ASN A 24 12.23 12.85 17.13
C ASN A 24 13.15 12.64 15.91
N GLN A 25 12.80 11.77 14.97
CA GLN A 25 13.60 11.55 13.77
C GLN A 25 13.59 12.76 12.81
N ASN A 26 12.60 13.66 12.90
CA ASN A 26 12.45 14.81 12.00
C ASN A 26 12.61 14.40 10.51
N ILE A 27 11.85 13.39 10.09
CA ILE A 27 11.99 12.75 8.78
C ILE A 27 11.76 13.79 7.68
N PRO A 28 12.74 14.04 6.79
CA PRO A 28 12.57 14.98 5.69
C PRO A 28 11.49 14.53 4.71
N GLN A 29 10.88 15.50 4.00
CA GLN A 29 9.94 15.19 2.92
C GLN A 29 10.60 14.27 1.87
N GLY A 30 9.85 13.25 1.42
CA GLY A 30 10.33 12.28 0.44
C GLY A 30 11.29 11.22 0.99
N ARG A 31 11.42 11.08 2.31
CA ARG A 31 12.17 10.00 2.97
C ARG A 31 11.23 9.09 3.76
N THR A 32 11.72 7.89 4.05
CA THR A 32 11.13 6.96 5.03
C THR A 32 11.85 7.09 6.39
N VAL A 33 11.32 6.41 7.38
CA VAL A 33 11.85 6.22 8.73
C VAL A 33 13.32 5.77 8.67
N PHE A 34 14.15 6.40 9.49
CA PHE A 34 15.53 5.95 9.68
C PHE A 34 15.57 4.74 10.61
N TYR A 35 16.48 3.82 10.31
CA TYR A 35 16.67 2.65 11.17
C TYR A 35 17.06 3.08 12.59
N ASP A 36 16.32 2.58 13.57
CA ASP A 36 16.58 2.74 14.99
C ASP A 36 16.23 1.43 15.68
N SER A 37 17.19 0.83 16.39
CA SER A 37 17.00 -0.49 17.00
C SER A 37 15.96 -0.50 18.13
N ALA A 38 15.82 0.61 18.85
CA ALA A 38 14.80 0.76 19.88
C ALA A 38 13.42 0.86 19.23
N LEU A 39 13.29 1.63 18.15
CA LEU A 39 12.05 1.70 17.37
C LEU A 39 11.64 0.32 16.85
N VAL A 40 12.56 -0.41 16.21
CA VAL A 40 12.30 -1.77 15.72
C VAL A 40 11.81 -2.67 16.86
N ALA A 41 12.48 -2.66 18.01
CA ALA A 41 12.06 -3.44 19.18
C ALA A 41 10.64 -3.07 19.66
N MET A 42 10.30 -1.78 19.71
CA MET A 42 8.93 -1.35 20.09
C MET A 42 7.90 -1.86 19.08
N LEU A 43 8.17 -1.72 17.78
CA LEU A 43 7.28 -2.14 16.71
C LEU A 43 7.09 -3.66 16.67
N ASP A 44 8.15 -4.43 16.89
CA ASP A 44 8.10 -5.90 16.98
C ASP A 44 7.30 -6.38 18.18
N ILE A 45 7.46 -5.72 19.35
CA ILE A 45 6.64 -6.01 20.52
C ILE A 45 5.17 -5.67 20.22
N MET A 46 4.88 -4.54 19.59
CA MET A 46 3.50 -4.19 19.20
C MET A 46 2.93 -5.19 18.19
N ALA A 47 3.73 -5.69 17.24
CA ALA A 47 3.32 -6.72 16.30
C ALA A 47 2.97 -8.03 17.01
N PHE A 48 3.79 -8.40 18.02
CA PHE A 48 3.51 -9.54 18.88
C PHE A 48 2.22 -9.36 19.68
N LEU A 49 2.02 -8.20 20.31
CA LEU A 49 0.79 -7.88 21.05
C LEU A 49 -0.43 -7.88 20.12
N ASN A 50 -0.33 -7.32 18.92
CA ASN A 50 -1.38 -7.37 17.92
C ASN A 50 -1.73 -8.83 17.56
N LYS A 51 -0.72 -9.67 17.37
CA LYS A 51 -0.92 -11.11 17.12
C LYS A 51 -1.62 -11.79 18.30
N LEU A 52 -1.27 -11.48 19.56
CA LEU A 52 -1.96 -12.02 20.72
C LEU A 52 -3.43 -11.58 20.77
N ASN A 53 -3.73 -10.32 20.44
CA ASN A 53 -5.09 -9.77 20.38
C ASN A 53 -6.01 -10.56 19.43
N HIS A 54 -5.45 -11.10 18.34
CA HIS A 54 -6.20 -11.92 17.38
C HIS A 54 -6.41 -13.37 17.85
N ASN A 55 -5.40 -13.96 18.50
CA ASN A 55 -5.32 -15.40 18.70
C ASN A 55 -5.73 -15.88 20.11
N ILE A 56 -5.88 -14.98 21.07
CA ILE A 56 -6.23 -15.34 22.45
C ILE A 56 -7.62 -14.79 22.79
N ASP A 57 -8.51 -15.69 23.24
CA ASP A 57 -9.82 -15.30 23.74
C ASP A 57 -9.74 -14.78 25.18
N GLY A 58 -10.55 -13.77 25.50
CA GLY A 58 -10.63 -13.16 26.84
C GLY A 58 -9.72 -11.95 27.08
N LEU A 59 -8.79 -11.63 26.18
CA LEU A 59 -7.88 -10.48 26.26
C LEU A 59 -7.90 -9.65 24.96
N LYS A 60 -9.11 -9.27 24.51
CA LYS A 60 -9.31 -8.52 23.27
C LYS A 60 -9.57 -7.05 23.54
N VAL A 61 -8.79 -6.20 22.89
CA VAL A 61 -9.02 -4.75 22.83
C VAL A 61 -9.41 -4.35 21.40
N PRO A 62 -10.10 -3.22 21.23
CA PRO A 62 -10.39 -2.66 19.91
C PRO A 62 -9.12 -2.50 19.06
N TYR A 63 -9.24 -2.77 17.75
CA TYR A 63 -8.08 -2.73 16.84
C TYR A 63 -7.48 -1.34 16.66
N ASP A 64 -8.31 -0.31 16.77
CA ASP A 64 -7.89 1.09 16.67
C ASP A 64 -6.94 1.53 17.78
N ILE A 65 -6.87 0.79 18.90
CA ILE A 65 -5.83 0.99 19.92
C ILE A 65 -4.42 0.81 19.34
N PHE A 66 -4.25 -0.03 18.32
CA PHE A 66 -2.96 -0.25 17.67
C PHE A 66 -2.62 0.81 16.62
N HIS A 67 -3.60 1.59 16.17
CA HIS A 67 -3.38 2.64 15.18
C HIS A 67 -2.56 3.79 15.76
N MET A 68 -1.68 4.34 14.94
CA MET A 68 -0.94 5.58 15.18
C MET A 68 -1.54 6.68 14.30
N ASN A 69 -2.61 7.32 14.78
CA ASN A 69 -3.36 8.28 13.95
C ASN A 69 -2.53 9.52 13.56
N GLU A 70 -1.56 9.92 14.38
CA GLU A 70 -0.64 11.05 14.13
C GLU A 70 0.48 10.71 13.14
N LEU A 71 0.52 9.49 12.58
CA LEU A 71 1.63 9.06 11.73
C LEU A 71 1.82 9.98 10.51
N HIS A 72 0.73 10.55 10.01
CA HIS A 72 0.73 11.48 8.88
C HIS A 72 1.41 12.83 9.20
N ASP A 73 1.58 13.17 10.47
CA ASP A 73 2.32 14.36 10.91
C ASP A 73 3.84 14.16 10.85
N TYR A 74 4.29 12.90 10.86
CA TYR A 74 5.71 12.53 10.93
C TYR A 74 6.25 11.96 9.62
N LEU A 75 5.40 11.29 8.82
CA LEU A 75 5.78 10.72 7.53
C LEU A 75 4.62 10.61 6.55
N ASP A 76 4.96 10.59 5.26
CA ASP A 76 4.01 10.27 4.20
C ASP A 76 4.08 8.76 3.90
N ALA A 77 3.05 8.04 4.35
CA ALA A 77 2.93 6.58 4.18
C ALA A 77 3.03 6.15 2.71
N ARG A 78 2.68 7.02 1.74
CA ARG A 78 2.78 6.69 0.31
C ARG A 78 4.22 6.55 -0.15
N PHE A 79 5.10 7.43 0.33
CA PHE A 79 6.53 7.34 0.03
C PHE A 79 7.15 6.12 0.71
N ASP A 80 6.79 5.85 1.97
CA ASP A 80 7.20 4.63 2.67
C ASP A 80 6.84 3.39 1.86
N TYR A 81 5.61 3.32 1.34
CA TYR A 81 5.09 2.23 0.53
C TYR A 81 5.81 2.05 -0.81
N VAL A 82 6.03 3.13 -1.57
CA VAL A 82 6.76 3.08 -2.84
C VAL A 82 8.18 2.57 -2.63
N LEU A 83 8.88 3.08 -1.60
CA LEU A 83 10.24 2.65 -1.30
C LEU A 83 10.26 1.18 -0.84
N TRP A 84 9.34 0.79 0.05
CA TRP A 84 9.16 -0.58 0.53
C TRP A 84 8.95 -1.58 -0.60
N LEU A 85 8.09 -1.25 -1.58
CA LEU A 85 7.85 -2.08 -2.76
C LEU A 85 9.10 -2.29 -3.63
N SER A 86 9.97 -1.27 -3.71
CA SER A 86 11.17 -1.27 -4.54
C SER A 86 12.41 -1.86 -3.84
N ASP A 87 12.30 -2.14 -2.54
CA ASP A 87 13.44 -2.55 -1.73
C ASP A 87 13.80 -4.02 -1.96
N ASN A 88 15.03 -4.26 -2.41
CA ASN A 88 15.57 -5.61 -2.59
C ASN A 88 16.41 -6.02 -1.38
N ASP A 89 15.79 -6.03 -0.19
CA ASP A 89 16.40 -6.44 1.09
C ASP A 89 17.60 -5.59 1.51
N SER A 90 17.44 -4.27 1.52
CA SER A 90 18.52 -3.34 1.90
C SER A 90 18.70 -3.19 3.41
N GLY A 91 17.93 -3.94 4.21
CA GLY A 91 17.91 -3.82 5.68
C GLY A 91 17.29 -2.52 6.20
N LYS A 92 16.62 -1.75 5.35
CA LYS A 92 15.91 -0.53 5.75
C LYS A 92 14.64 -0.86 6.54
N LEU A 93 14.29 0.06 7.43
CA LEU A 93 13.02 0.01 8.16
C LEU A 93 11.93 0.68 7.33
N TYR A 94 10.81 -0.02 7.14
CA TYR A 94 9.60 0.52 6.54
C TYR A 94 8.42 0.25 7.48
N LEU A 95 7.56 1.25 7.67
CA LEU A 95 6.36 1.06 8.49
C LEU A 95 5.33 0.19 7.79
N CYS A 96 5.42 0.04 6.46
CA CYS A 96 4.65 -0.95 5.70
C CYS A 96 4.88 -2.40 6.19
N ASN A 97 5.97 -2.70 6.90
CA ASN A 97 6.16 -3.99 7.58
C ASN A 97 5.24 -4.17 8.81
N TYR A 98 4.61 -3.10 9.31
CA TYR A 98 3.76 -3.06 10.50
C TYR A 98 2.36 -2.48 10.14
N PRO A 99 1.55 -3.15 9.31
CA PRO A 99 0.32 -2.58 8.76
C PRO A 99 -0.79 -2.29 9.78
N PHE A 100 -0.70 -2.87 10.98
CA PHE A 100 -1.62 -2.61 12.09
C PHE A 100 -1.47 -1.21 12.68
N LEU A 101 -0.39 -0.48 12.35
CA LEU A 101 -0.20 0.91 12.79
C LEU A 101 -1.07 1.89 12.01
N PHE A 102 -1.46 1.55 10.78
CA PHE A 102 -2.22 2.45 9.92
C PHE A 102 -3.71 2.41 10.23
N ASP A 103 -4.30 3.59 10.34
CA ASP A 103 -5.75 3.75 10.40
C ASP A 103 -6.41 3.48 9.03
N ALA A 104 -7.74 3.55 8.99
CA ALA A 104 -8.49 3.30 7.76
C ALA A 104 -8.14 4.30 6.64
N HIS A 105 -7.87 5.55 6.99
CA HIS A 105 -7.55 6.61 6.03
C HIS A 105 -6.17 6.39 5.39
N ALA A 106 -5.16 6.08 6.19
CA ALA A 106 -3.83 5.75 5.70
C ALA A 106 -3.87 4.49 4.83
N LYS A 107 -4.61 3.43 5.25
CA LYS A 107 -4.79 2.22 4.44
C LYS A 107 -5.46 2.49 3.09
N LEU A 108 -6.47 3.35 3.06
CA LEU A 108 -7.10 3.77 1.80
C LEU A 108 -6.08 4.47 0.89
N LYS A 109 -5.29 5.42 1.41
CA LYS A 109 -4.24 6.09 0.63
C LYS A 109 -3.19 5.12 0.10
N LEU A 110 -2.82 4.10 0.88
CA LEU A 110 -1.89 3.06 0.43
C LEU A 110 -2.48 2.24 -0.73
N LEU A 111 -3.77 1.85 -0.63
CA LEU A 111 -4.48 1.15 -1.70
C LEU A 111 -4.61 2.00 -2.98
N GLU A 112 -4.95 3.28 -2.85
CA GLU A 112 -5.00 4.21 -3.98
C GLU A 112 -3.62 4.38 -4.64
N THR A 113 -2.56 4.43 -3.83
CA THR A 113 -1.17 4.50 -4.30
C THR A 113 -0.79 3.23 -5.05
N ASP A 114 -1.06 2.05 -4.49
CA ASP A 114 -0.83 0.77 -5.15
C ASP A 114 -1.59 0.67 -6.48
N GLN A 115 -2.87 1.04 -6.49
CA GLN A 115 -3.67 1.05 -7.71
C GLN A 115 -3.04 1.96 -8.78
N SER A 116 -2.64 3.17 -8.42
CA SER A 116 -1.97 4.09 -9.35
C SER A 116 -0.66 3.50 -9.89
N LEU A 117 0.17 2.87 -9.04
CA LEU A 117 1.42 2.23 -9.46
C LEU A 117 1.16 1.05 -10.41
N GLN A 118 0.19 0.19 -10.08
CA GLN A 118 -0.17 -0.95 -10.93
C GLN A 118 -0.66 -0.49 -12.31
N MET A 119 -1.46 0.58 -12.36
CA MET A 119 -1.95 1.15 -13.60
C MET A 119 -0.82 1.74 -14.44
N GLN A 120 0.08 2.50 -13.83
CA GLN A 120 1.25 3.06 -14.52
C GLN A 120 2.18 1.96 -15.05
N ASN A 121 2.44 0.92 -14.26
CA ASN A 121 3.23 -0.23 -14.69
C ASN A 121 2.59 -0.96 -15.89
N ALA A 122 1.26 -1.15 -15.88
CA ALA A 122 0.55 -1.75 -17.00
C ALA A 122 0.66 -0.91 -18.28
N MET A 123 0.55 0.42 -18.17
CA MET A 123 0.74 1.35 -19.28
C MET A 123 2.17 1.30 -19.82
N GLN A 124 3.18 1.34 -18.95
CA GLN A 124 4.59 1.28 -19.35
C GLN A 124 4.92 -0.04 -20.04
N ASN A 125 4.43 -1.16 -19.52
CA ASN A 125 4.60 -2.47 -20.13
C ASN A 125 3.96 -2.53 -21.54
N ALA A 126 2.78 -1.94 -21.71
CA ALA A 126 2.13 -1.87 -23.01
C ALA A 126 2.90 -0.97 -23.99
N ALA A 127 3.41 0.16 -23.52
CA ALA A 127 4.25 1.07 -24.31
C ALA A 127 5.56 0.40 -24.77
N GLN A 128 6.23 -0.34 -23.88
CA GLN A 128 7.44 -1.08 -24.20
C GLN A 128 7.18 -2.19 -25.23
N LYS A 129 6.08 -2.94 -25.08
CA LYS A 129 5.65 -3.93 -26.08
C LYS A 129 5.37 -3.29 -27.43
N ALA A 130 4.72 -2.12 -27.45
CA ALA A 130 4.45 -1.35 -28.67
C ALA A 130 5.74 -0.93 -29.38
N ALA A 131 6.68 -0.35 -28.63
CA ALA A 131 7.97 0.07 -29.15
C ALA A 131 8.79 -1.12 -29.69
N PHE A 132 8.81 -2.24 -28.97
CA PHE A 132 9.49 -3.46 -29.41
C PHE A 132 8.87 -3.98 -30.72
N ALA A 133 7.54 -4.15 -30.78
CA ALA A 133 6.86 -4.62 -31.99
C ALA A 133 7.14 -3.72 -33.21
N ALA A 134 7.16 -2.40 -33.03
CA ALA A 134 7.46 -1.45 -34.09
C ALA A 134 8.89 -1.60 -34.67
N LEU A 135 9.86 -1.99 -33.83
CA LEU A 135 11.25 -2.25 -34.28
C LEU A 135 11.37 -3.52 -35.13
N PHE A 136 10.63 -4.60 -34.79
CA PHE A 136 10.74 -5.89 -35.48
C PHE A 136 9.75 -6.07 -36.64
N SER A 137 8.70 -5.26 -36.71
CA SER A 137 7.68 -5.35 -37.76
C SER A 137 7.10 -3.97 -38.10
N PRO A 138 7.88 -3.09 -38.78
CA PRO A 138 7.48 -1.72 -39.07
C PRO A 138 6.24 -1.59 -39.97
N THR A 139 5.79 -2.67 -40.61
CA THR A 139 4.58 -2.71 -41.45
C THR A 139 3.32 -3.15 -40.70
N GLN A 140 3.44 -3.70 -39.50
CA GLN A 140 2.29 -3.98 -38.62
C GLN A 140 2.18 -2.86 -37.60
N MET A 141 1.30 -1.89 -37.87
CA MET A 141 0.82 -0.97 -36.83
C MET A 141 -0.03 -1.77 -35.84
N VAL A 142 0.59 -2.53 -34.95
CA VAL A 142 -0.11 -3.09 -33.80
C VAL A 142 -0.39 -1.91 -32.90
N ALA A 143 -1.63 -1.43 -32.92
CA ALA A 143 -2.13 -0.39 -32.02
C ALA A 143 -2.19 -0.95 -30.59
N LEU A 144 -1.02 -1.13 -29.96
CA LEU A 144 -0.90 -1.50 -28.56
C LEU A 144 -1.21 -0.25 -27.73
N ASN A 145 -2.50 0.00 -27.52
CA ASN A 145 -2.98 1.13 -26.76
C ASN A 145 -2.50 1.03 -25.31
N GLN A 146 -1.94 2.12 -24.79
CA GLN A 146 -1.49 2.22 -23.40
C GLN A 146 -2.69 2.29 -22.44
N PHE A 147 -3.84 2.74 -22.92
CA PHE A 147 -5.10 2.80 -22.18
C PHE A 147 -5.99 1.60 -22.51
N LEU A 148 -6.84 1.22 -21.55
CA LEU A 148 -8.01 0.40 -21.79
C LEU A 148 -9.12 1.30 -22.34
N VAL A 149 -9.49 1.11 -23.61
CA VAL A 149 -10.57 1.88 -24.25
C VAL A 149 -11.79 0.98 -24.34
N LEU A 150 -12.91 1.41 -23.75
CA LEU A 150 -14.19 0.73 -23.86
C LEU A 150 -15.16 1.62 -24.63
N ASN A 151 -15.64 1.14 -25.79
CA ASN A 151 -16.60 1.90 -26.58
C ASN A 151 -18.01 1.57 -26.13
N VAL A 152 -18.64 2.51 -25.40
CA VAL A 152 -19.95 2.30 -24.78
C VAL A 152 -20.95 3.37 -25.17
N THR A 153 -22.21 2.99 -25.30
CA THR A 153 -23.33 3.92 -25.49
C THR A 153 -24.01 4.25 -24.17
N ARG A 154 -24.62 5.45 -24.08
CA ARG A 154 -25.33 5.87 -22.86
C ARG A 154 -26.56 5.00 -22.59
N ASP A 155 -27.25 4.59 -23.64
CA ASP A 155 -28.49 3.82 -23.54
C ASP A 155 -28.25 2.34 -23.16
N HIS A 156 -27.06 1.81 -23.42
CA HIS A 156 -26.70 0.40 -23.16
C HIS A 156 -25.38 0.24 -22.42
N ILE A 157 -25.07 1.14 -21.48
CA ILE A 157 -23.76 1.21 -20.81
C ILE A 157 -23.31 -0.14 -20.22
N VAL A 158 -24.23 -0.90 -19.62
CA VAL A 158 -23.89 -2.19 -18.98
C VAL A 158 -23.56 -3.25 -20.02
N GLU A 159 -24.43 -3.41 -21.03
CA GLU A 159 -24.25 -4.43 -22.07
C GLU A 159 -23.01 -4.15 -22.92
N ASP A 160 -22.82 -2.90 -23.35
CA ASP A 160 -21.64 -2.50 -24.11
C ASP A 160 -20.37 -2.70 -23.28
N THR A 161 -20.35 -2.31 -22.00
CA THR A 161 -19.18 -2.51 -21.13
C THR A 161 -18.83 -3.99 -21.00
N LEU A 162 -19.82 -4.87 -20.78
CA LEU A 162 -19.58 -6.31 -20.66
C LEU A 162 -19.06 -6.91 -21.97
N ARG A 163 -19.61 -6.48 -23.12
CA ARG A 163 -19.14 -6.90 -24.45
C ARG A 163 -17.69 -6.48 -24.68
N GLU A 164 -17.34 -5.23 -24.40
CA GLU A 164 -15.99 -4.70 -24.58
C GLU A 164 -15.00 -5.39 -23.62
N LEU A 165 -15.35 -5.56 -22.34
CA LEU A 165 -14.50 -6.25 -21.36
C LEU A 165 -14.24 -7.72 -21.71
N HIS A 166 -15.23 -8.42 -22.28
CA HIS A 166 -15.06 -9.80 -22.73
C HIS A 166 -14.05 -9.93 -23.88
N ALA A 167 -13.89 -8.90 -24.71
CA ALA A 167 -12.95 -8.90 -25.82
C ALA A 167 -11.51 -8.50 -25.41
N VAL A 168 -11.33 -8.00 -24.19
CA VAL A 168 -10.06 -7.48 -23.68
C VAL A 168 -9.22 -8.57 -23.02
N ASN A 169 -7.91 -8.55 -23.28
CA ASN A 169 -6.97 -9.42 -22.59
C ASN A 169 -6.94 -9.13 -21.08
N PRO A 170 -6.98 -10.13 -20.19
CA PRO A 170 -6.95 -9.91 -18.74
C PRO A 170 -5.76 -9.08 -18.24
N SER A 171 -4.61 -9.11 -18.93
CA SER A 171 -3.44 -8.29 -18.63
C SER A 171 -3.66 -6.80 -18.81
N ASP A 172 -4.62 -6.42 -19.65
CA ASP A 172 -4.91 -5.05 -20.04
C ASP A 172 -5.99 -4.41 -19.15
N LEU A 173 -6.69 -5.20 -18.33
CA LEU A 173 -7.67 -4.71 -17.36
C LEU A 173 -7.06 -3.82 -16.27
N LYS A 174 -5.73 -3.88 -16.10
CA LYS A 174 -4.98 -3.00 -15.19
C LYS A 174 -4.59 -1.66 -15.82
N LYS A 175 -4.74 -1.48 -17.14
CA LYS A 175 -4.44 -0.19 -17.78
C LYS A 175 -5.43 0.88 -17.30
N GLN A 176 -5.04 2.15 -17.44
CA GLN A 176 -5.97 3.25 -17.21
C GLN A 176 -7.15 3.18 -18.19
N LEU A 177 -8.36 3.21 -17.63
CA LEU A 177 -9.59 3.30 -18.39
C LEU A 177 -9.67 4.69 -19.03
N LYS A 178 -10.05 4.72 -20.31
CA LYS A 178 -10.31 5.93 -21.07
C LYS A 178 -11.72 5.91 -21.63
#